data_AF-A0A933G094-F1
#
_entry.id   AF-A0A933G094-F1
#
_cell.length_a   1.000
_cell.length_b   1.000
_cell.length_c   1.000
_cell.angle_alpha   90.00
_cell.angle_beta   90.00
_cell.angle_gamma   90.00
#
_symmetry.space_group_name_H-M   'P 1'
#
loop_
_entity.id
_entity.type
_entity.pdbx_description
1 polymer ?
#
loop_
_entity_poly.entity_id
_entity_poly.type
_entity_poly.pdbx_seq_one_letter_code
_entity_poly.pdbx_strand_id
1 'polypeptide(L)' 'METIIFGLLIGLAGGFAGGLLGIGGGAIYVPALVLLLERGQHVAQGASLAAIVATGLVGGLTHLRQQNVDLPTVAFVA' A
#
# COMPACT_ATOMS: atom_id res chain seq x y z
N MET A 1 6.37 -9.94 -20.55
CA MET A 1 7.52 -9.65 -19.65
C MET A 1 7.43 -8.23 -19.09
N GLU A 2 7.16 -7.23 -19.94
CA GLU A 2 7.09 -5.81 -19.56
C GLU A 2 6.09 -5.52 -18.44
N THR A 3 4.89 -6.10 -18.47
CA THR A 3 3.87 -5.92 -17.42
C THR A 3 4.36 -6.35 -16.03
N ILE A 4 5.18 -7.40 -15.95
CA ILE A 4 5.72 -7.91 -14.68
C ILE A 4 6.74 -6.90 -14.14
N ILE A 5 7.59 -6.36 -15.00
CA ILE A 5 8.58 -5.34 -14.64
C ILE A 5 7.89 -4.08 -14.15
N PHE A 6 6.90 -3.56 -14.89
CA PHE A 6 6.12 -2.39 -14.46
C PHE A 6 5.37 -2.65 -13.16
N GLY A 7 4.75 -3.82 -13.00
CA GLY A 7 4.08 -4.19 -11.76
C GLY A 7 5.02 -4.22 -10.55
N LEU A 8 6.24 -4.74 -10.72
CA LEU A 8 7.26 -4.75 -9.67
C LEU A 8 7.70 -3.33 -9.30
N LEU A 9 7.95 -2.47 -10.30
CA LEU A 9 8.36 -1.08 -10.07
C LEU A 9 7.27 -0.28 -9.37
N ILE A 10 6.01 -0.44 -9.78
CA ILE A 10 4.85 0.19 -9.12
C ILE A 10 4.72 -0.33 -7.69
N GLY A 11 4.87 -1.64 -7.49
CA GLY A 11 4.87 -2.29 -6.18
C GLY A 11 5.90 -1.70 -5.23
N LEU A 12 7.15 -1.60 -5.67
CA LEU A 12 8.27 -1.01 -4.93
C LEU A 12 8.05 0.48 -4.65
N ALA A 13 7.71 1.27 -5.66
CA ALA A 13 7.50 2.70 -5.50
C ALA A 13 6.32 3.00 -4.57
N GLY A 14 5.18 2.34 -4.78
CA GLY A 14 4.00 2.50 -3.95
C GLY A 14 4.21 1.99 -2.52
N GLY A 15 4.95 0.90 -2.33
CA GLY A 15 5.23 0.34 -1.02
C GLY A 15 6.22 1.18 -0.23
N PHE A 16 7.28 1.66 -0.89
CA PHE A 16 8.26 2.57 -0.30
C PHE A 16 7.63 3.90 0.11
N ALA A 17 6.93 4.57 -0.82
CA ALA A 17 6.26 5.83 -0.52
C ALA A 17 5.11 5.64 0.48
N GLY A 18 4.34 4.56 0.36
CA GLY A 18 3.26 4.23 1.29
C GLY A 18 3.75 3.96 2.71
N GLY A 19 4.89 3.30 2.86
CA GLY A 19 5.54 3.06 4.15
C GLY A 19 6.18 4.31 4.75
N LEU A 20 6.85 5.14 3.94
CA LEU A 20 7.46 6.39 4.40
C LEU A 20 6.42 7.44 4.84
N LEU A 21 5.33 7.57 4.08
CA LEU A 21 4.31 8.58 4.32
C LEU A 21 3.20 8.08 5.26
N GLY A 22 3.12 6.77 5.52
CA GLY A 22 2.07 6.16 6.35
C GLY A 22 0.68 6.06 5.68
N ILE A 23 0.56 6.38 4.39
CA ILE A 23 -0.73 6.41 3.65
C ILE A 23 -1.06 5.13 2.88
N GLY A 24 -0.19 4.11 2.91
CA GLY A 24 -0.42 2.80 2.28
C GLY A 24 -0.18 2.72 0.77
N GLY A 25 0.21 3.79 0.09
CA GLY A 25 0.63 3.75 -1.32
C GLY A 25 -0.50 3.73 -2.35
N GLY A 26 -1.77 3.77 -1.92
CA GLY A 26 -2.93 3.75 -2.82
C GLY A 26 -2.99 4.91 -3.82
N ALA A 27 -2.46 6.07 -3.43
CA ALA A 27 -2.30 7.24 -4.30
C ALA A 27 -1.36 6.97 -5.50
N ILE A 28 -0.51 5.94 -5.41
CA ILE A 28 0.38 5.51 -6.49
C ILE A 28 -0.21 4.28 -7.19
N TYR A 29 -0.68 3.29 -6.44
CA TYR A 29 -1.17 2.02 -7.00
C TYR A 29 -2.36 2.20 -7.94
N VAL A 30 -3.40 2.93 -7.54
CA VAL A 30 -4.61 3.08 -8.36
C VAL A 30 -4.33 3.77 -9.71
N PRO A 31 -3.74 4.98 -9.76
CA PRO A 31 -3.45 5.63 -11.04
C PRO A 31 -2.43 4.85 -11.86
N ALA A 32 -1.44 4.20 -11.24
CA ALA A 32 -0.47 3.41 -11.99
C ALA A 32 -1.10 2.17 -12.64
N LEU A 33 -1.98 1.46 -11.93
CA LEU A 33 -2.66 0.29 -12.47
C LEU A 33 -3.67 0.65 -13.57
N VAL A 34 -4.35 1.79 -13.45
CA VAL A 34 -5.32 2.27 -14.45
C VAL A 34 -4.62 2.85 -15.67
N LEU A 35 -3.62 3.71 -15.50
CA LEU A 35 -3.01 4.46 -16.59
C LEU A 35 -1.89 3.69 -17.30
N LEU A 36 -1.08 2.91 -16.58
CA LEU A 36 0.08 2.21 -17.18
C LEU A 36 -0.26 0.76 -17.54
N LEU A 37 -1.16 0.11 -16.81
CA LEU A 37 -1.51 -1.30 -17.02
C LEU A 37 -2.95 -1.48 -17.56
N GLU A 38 -3.64 -0.37 -17.86
CA GLU A 38 -4.99 -0.32 -18.44
C GLU A 38 -6.00 -1.21 -17.70
N ARG A 39 -5.84 -1.32 -16.38
CA ARG A 39 -6.74 -2.12 -15.55
C ARG A 39 -8.02 -1.35 -15.27
N GLY A 40 -9.14 -2.06 -15.28
CA GLY A 40 -10.43 -1.50 -14.90
C GLY A 40 -10.40 -0.95 -13.47
N GLN A 41 -11.10 0.16 -13.24
CA GLN A 41 -11.07 0.93 -11.99
C GLN A 41 -11.31 0.05 -10.74
N HIS A 42 -12.32 -0.82 -10.78
CA HIS A 42 -12.63 -1.71 -9.64
C HIS A 42 -11.53 -2.73 -9.36
N VAL A 43 -10.90 -3.26 -10.41
CA VAL A 43 -9.78 -4.21 -10.28
C VAL A 43 -8.55 -3.51 -9.73
N ALA A 44 -8.25 -2.31 -10.22
CA ALA A 44 -7.14 -1.48 -9.74
C ALA A 44 -7.31 -1.09 -8.26
N GLN A 45 -8.52 -0.68 -7.86
CA GLN A 45 -8.85 -0.39 -6.46
C GLN A 45 -8.72 -1.64 -5.58
N GLY A 46 -9.27 -2.77 -6.00
CA GLY A 46 -9.18 -4.03 -5.25
C GLY A 46 -7.72 -4.47 -5.05
N ALA A 47 -6.92 -4.44 -6.12
CA ALA A 47 -5.50 -4.77 -6.06
C ALA A 47 -4.71 -3.79 -5.17
N SER A 48 -5.01 -2.50 -5.26
CA SER A 48 -4.40 -1.47 -4.40
C SER A 48 -4.72 -1.72 -2.92
N LEU A 49 -5.96 -2.03 -2.57
CA LEU A 49 -6.36 -2.30 -1.19
C LEU A 49 -5.63 -3.53 -0.64
N ALA A 50 -5.53 -4.60 -1.42
CA ALA A 50 -4.77 -5.79 -1.03
C ALA A 50 -3.29 -5.47 -0.76
N ALA A 51 -2.67 -4.63 -1.59
CA ALA A 51 -1.29 -4.18 -1.39
C ALA A 51 -1.14 -3.27 -0.16
N ILE A 52 -2.09 -2.35 0.07
CA ILE A 52 -2.13 -1.48 1.25
C ILE A 52 -2.19 -2.33 2.53
N VAL A 53 -3.01 -3.39 2.56
CA VAL A 53 -3.10 -4.27 3.75
C VAL A 53 -1.74 -4.90 4.06
N ALA A 54 -1.04 -5.45 3.05
CA ALA A 54 0.28 -6.05 3.26
C ALA A 54 1.30 -5.04 3.79
N THR A 55 1.38 -3.85 3.18
CA THR A 55 2.32 -2.79 3.58
C THR A 55 1.97 -2.21 4.96
N GLY A 56 0.69 -1.99 5.24
CA GLY A 56 0.17 -1.50 6.51
C GLY A 56 0.39 -2.48 7.65
N LEU A 57 0.23 -3.79 7.42
CA LEU A 57 0.55 -4.82 8.41
C LEU A 57 2.02 -4.79 8.81
N VAL A 58 2.93 -4.72 7.81
CA VAL A 58 4.38 -4.66 8.08
C VAL A 58 4.75 -3.35 8.79
N GLY A 59 4.19 -2.21 8.35
CA GLY A 59 4.43 -0.91 8.98
C GLY A 59 3.90 -0.85 10.41
N GLY A 60 2.69 -1.33 10.64
CA GLY A 60 2.06 -1.42 11.96
C GLY A 60 2.84 -2.34 12.90
N LEU A 61 3.24 -3.53 12.43
CA LEU A 61 4.07 -4.45 13.22
C LEU A 61 5.44 -3.85 13.58
N THR A 62 6.02 -3.07 12.66
CA THR A 62 7.28 -2.37 12.90
C THR A 62 7.13 -1.29 13.98
N HIS A 63 6.07 -0.47 13.91
CA HIS A 63 5.80 0.55 14.94
C HIS A 63 5.43 -0.08 16.29
N LEU A 64 4.70 -1.20 16.29
CA LEU A 64 4.42 -1.98 17.51
C LEU A 64 5.72 -2.44 18.17
N ARG A 65 6.67 -2.98 17.38
CA ARG A 65 7.99 -3.40 17.89
C ARG A 65 8.83 -2.24 18.41
N GLN A 66 8.65 -1.04 17.86
CA GLN A 66 9.33 0.17 18.32
C GLN A 66 8.64 0.84 19.52
N GLN A 67 7.54 0.27 20.04
CA GLN A 67 6.72 0.86 21.11
C GLN A 67 6.13 2.24 20.76
N ASN A 68 5.95 2.52 19.47
CA ASN A 68 5.40 3.78 18.96
C ASN A 68 3.87 3.73 18.77
N VAL A 69 3.19 2.74 19.34
CA VAL A 69 1.75 2.50 19.12
C VAL A 69 1.01 2.57 20.45
N ASP A 70 0.09 3.52 20.54
CA ASP A 70 -0.85 3.60 21.65
C ASP A 70 -2.06 2.67 21.40
N LEU A 71 -2.02 1.48 21.99
CA LEU A 71 -3.04 0.44 21.82
C LEU A 71 -4.48 0.90 22.17
N PRO A 72 -4.71 1.68 23.25
CA PRO A 72 -6.01 2.28 23.53
C PRO A 72 -6.55 3.13 22.38
N THR A 73 -5.72 4.01 21.81
CA THR A 73 -6.13 4.85 20.67
C THR A 73 -6.42 3.99 19.43
N VAL A 74 -5.60 2.97 19.15
CA VAL A 74 -5.84 2.06 18.03
C VAL A 74 -7.19 1.36 18.16
N ALA A 75 -7.54 0.84 19.33
CA ALA A 75 -8.80 0.12 19.54
C ALA A 75 -10.06 1.02 19.43
N PHE A 76 -9.92 2.32 19.62
CA PHE A 76 -11.01 3.28 19.45
C PHE A 76 -11.22 3.71 18.00
N VAL A 77 -10.14 3.79 17.21
CA VAL A 77 -10.13 4.34 15.84
C VAL A 77 -10.26 3.25 14.77
N ALA A 78 -9.69 2.07 14.99
CA ALA A 78 -9.73 0.94 14.06
C ALA A 78 -11.02 0.11 14.20
#